data_AF-A0A960KB21-F1
#
_entry.id   AF-A0A960KB21-F1
#
_cell.length_a   1.000
_cell.length_b   1.000
_cell.length_c   1.000
_cell.angle_alpha   90.00
_cell.angle_beta   90.00
_cell.angle_gamma   90.00
#
_symmetry.space_group_name_H-M   'P 1'
#
loop_
_entity.id
_entity.type
_entity.pdbx_description
1 polymer ?
#
loop_
_entity_poly.entity_id
_entity_poly.type
_entity_poly.pdbx_seq_one_letter_code
_entity_poly.pdbx_strand_id
1 'polypeptide(L)'
;ANVHLVPDSHVHTSETGTRHRTAERVARSLEVPVIAVSHRMNTITVYVGEHRHQVEPTPRLLNRANQAVSTLERYRTRLDVDSAALSTLEVE
;
A
#
# COMPACT_ATOMS: atom_id res chain seq x y z
N ALA A 1 23.66 -17.37 3.20
CA ALA A 1 23.57 -15.94 3.55
C ALA A 1 24.81 -15.22 3.02
N ASN A 2 24.80 -13.88 2.92
CA ASN A 2 25.88 -13.05 2.35
C ASN A 2 26.23 -13.37 0.87
N VAL A 3 25.22 -13.36 0.00
CA VAL A 3 25.37 -13.59 -1.44
C VAL A 3 25.27 -12.29 -2.23
N HIS A 4 25.99 -12.20 -3.34
CA HIS A 4 25.86 -11.11 -4.31
C HIS A 4 24.96 -11.56 -5.45
N LEU A 5 23.80 -10.93 -5.61
CA LEU A 5 22.87 -11.21 -6.71
C LEU A 5 23.29 -10.41 -7.95
N VAL A 6 23.52 -11.12 -9.06
CA VAL A 6 23.93 -10.54 -10.34
C VAL A 6 22.87 -10.87 -11.40
N PRO A 7 21.76 -10.11 -11.47
CA PRO A 7 20.74 -10.31 -12.48
C PRO A 7 21.19 -9.76 -13.84
N ASP A 8 20.47 -10.14 -14.90
CA ASP A 8 20.70 -9.62 -16.25
C ASP A 8 20.57 -8.08 -16.28
N SER A 9 21.59 -7.43 -16.83
CA SER A 9 21.69 -5.96 -16.94
C SER A 9 20.75 -5.39 -18.00
N HIS A 10 20.31 -6.20 -18.97
CA HIS A 10 19.38 -5.82 -20.02
C HIS A 10 17.93 -5.72 -19.52
N VAL A 11 17.61 -6.33 -18.37
CA VAL A 11 16.28 -6.19 -17.77
C VAL A 11 16.09 -4.76 -17.29
N HIS A 12 15.05 -4.12 -17.83
CA HIS A 12 14.68 -2.76 -17.48
C HIS A 12 14.27 -2.66 -16.00
N THR A 13 14.63 -1.54 -15.39
CA THR A 13 14.29 -1.23 -13.99
C THR A 13 13.96 0.25 -13.88
N SER A 14 12.92 0.55 -13.09
CA SER A 14 12.49 1.93 -12.81
C SER A 14 13.05 2.45 -11.48
N GLU A 15 13.72 1.58 -10.72
CA GLU A 15 14.27 1.88 -9.41
C GLU A 15 15.62 2.62 -9.49
N THR A 16 15.88 3.48 -8.51
CA THR A 16 17.10 4.31 -8.49
C THR A 16 18.21 3.70 -7.62
N GLY A 17 17.88 2.96 -6.57
CA GLY A 17 18.85 2.36 -5.63
C GLY A 17 19.37 0.98 -6.07
N THR A 18 20.67 0.69 -5.87
CA THR A 18 21.30 -0.58 -6.27
C THR A 18 20.54 -1.80 -5.74
N ARG A 19 20.16 -1.81 -4.46
CA ARG A 19 19.37 -2.89 -3.85
C ARG A 19 18.01 -3.07 -4.51
N HIS A 20 17.33 -1.97 -4.81
CA HIS A 20 16.00 -1.99 -5.42
C HIS A 20 16.06 -2.43 -6.89
N ARG A 21 17.02 -1.92 -7.66
CA ARG A 21 17.26 -2.36 -9.04
C ARG A 21 17.59 -3.84 -9.12
N THR A 22 18.46 -4.33 -8.24
CA THR A 22 18.78 -5.76 -8.18
C THR A 22 17.54 -6.56 -7.82
N ALA A 23 16.76 -6.12 -6.84
CA ALA A 23 15.53 -6.82 -6.45
C ALA A 23 14.50 -6.91 -7.59
N GLU A 24 14.24 -5.79 -8.28
CA GLU A 24 13.31 -5.75 -9.42
C GLU A 24 13.79 -6.66 -10.55
N ARG A 25 15.07 -6.59 -10.92
CA ARG A 25 15.61 -7.42 -12.00
C ARG A 25 15.62 -8.90 -11.65
N VAL A 26 15.97 -9.26 -10.41
CA VAL A 26 15.93 -10.66 -9.97
C VAL A 26 14.50 -11.19 -10.00
N ALA A 27 13.53 -10.40 -9.52
CA ALA A 27 12.12 -10.82 -9.52
C ALA A 27 11.56 -11.04 -10.94
N ARG A 28 12.00 -10.22 -11.91
CA ARG A 28 11.64 -10.36 -13.32
C ARG A 28 12.37 -11.51 -14.02
N SER A 29 13.67 -11.67 -13.76
CA SER A 29 14.51 -12.65 -14.46
C SER A 29 14.26 -14.09 -14.01
N LEU A 30 13.99 -14.28 -12.71
CA LEU A 30 13.86 -15.60 -12.09
C LEU A 30 12.41 -15.95 -11.71
N GLU A 31 11.46 -15.04 -11.94
CA GLU A 31 10.04 -15.20 -11.57
C GLU A 31 9.82 -15.58 -10.09
N VAL A 32 10.72 -15.14 -9.21
CA VAL A 32 10.63 -15.33 -7.76
C VAL A 32 10.29 -14.04 -7.04
N PRO A 33 9.54 -14.09 -5.92
CA PRO A 33 9.31 -12.92 -5.10
C PRO A 33 10.63 -12.44 -4.45
N VAL A 34 10.92 -11.14 -4.56
CA VAL A 34 12.10 -10.52 -3.96
C VAL A 34 11.70 -9.36 -3.06
N ILE A 35 12.27 -9.29 -1.86
CA ILE A 35 12.00 -8.24 -0.88
C ILE A 35 13.21 -7.32 -0.75
N ALA A 36 13.01 -6.02 -0.91
CA ALA A 36 14.00 -4.99 -0.64
C ALA A 36 13.59 -4.16 0.58
N VAL A 37 14.52 -3.97 1.51
CA VAL A 37 14.33 -3.10 2.69
C VAL A 37 15.24 -1.88 2.55
N SER A 38 14.64 -0.70 2.52
CA SER A 38 15.34 0.58 2.50
C SER A 38 15.55 1.10 3.91
N HIS A 39 16.81 1.09 4.38
CA HIS A 39 17.13 1.64 5.69
C HIS A 39 16.88 3.15 5.77
N ARG A 40 17.24 3.90 4.71
CA ARG A 40 17.08 5.37 4.66
C ARG A 40 15.61 5.80 4.69
N MET A 41 14.75 5.08 3.98
CA MET A 41 13.33 5.44 3.85
C MET A 41 12.44 4.73 4.88
N ASN A 42 12.98 3.74 5.61
CA ASN A 42 12.22 2.84 6.47
C ASN A 42 11.03 2.18 5.74
N THR A 43 11.26 1.77 4.49
CA THR A 43 10.24 1.16 3.62
C THR A 43 10.63 -0.25 3.23
N ILE A 44 9.61 -1.09 3.04
CA ILE A 44 9.74 -2.46 2.52
C ILE A 44 9.03 -2.48 1.16
N THR A 45 9.71 -3.00 0.14
CA THR A 45 9.14 -3.17 -1.19
C THR A 45 9.26 -4.63 -1.61
N VAL A 46 8.16 -5.18 -2.12
CA VAL A 46 8.06 -6.53 -2.66
C VAL A 46 7.98 -6.44 -4.18
N TYR A 47 8.79 -7.22 -4.87
CA TYR A 47 8.78 -7.36 -6.33
C TYR A 47 8.38 -8.79 -6.69
N VAL A 48 7.44 -8.94 -7.63
CA VAL A 48 6.96 -10.23 -8.14
C VAL A 48 6.73 -10.09 -9.64
N GLY A 49 7.61 -10.66 -10.45
CA GLY A 49 7.63 -10.42 -11.89
C GLY A 49 7.67 -8.91 -12.19
N GLU A 50 6.71 -8.42 -12.95
CA GLU A 50 6.54 -7.00 -13.30
C GLU A 50 5.87 -6.17 -12.19
N HIS A 51 5.36 -6.81 -11.13
CA HIS A 51 4.63 -6.13 -10.07
C HIS A 51 5.57 -5.61 -8.98
N ARG A 52 5.32 -4.36 -8.58
CA ARG A 52 5.98 -3.68 -7.48
C ARG A 52 4.94 -3.27 -6.44
N HIS A 53 5.11 -3.76 -5.22
CA HIS A 53 4.25 -3.41 -4.09
C HIS A 53 5.08 -2.87 -2.93
N GLN A 54 4.90 -1.58 -2.62
CA GLN A 54 5.47 -1.01 -1.41
C GLN A 54 4.56 -1.29 -0.23
N VAL A 55 5.09 -1.99 0.78
CA VAL A 55 4.35 -2.30 2.00
C VAL A 55 4.11 -1.00 2.75
N GLU A 56 2.85 -0.74 3.04
CA GLU A 56 2.47 0.44 3.79
C GLU A 56 2.84 0.29 5.28
N PRO A 57 3.46 1.30 5.89
CA PRO A 57 3.71 1.28 7.33
C PRO A 57 2.40 1.23 8.12
N THR A 58 2.34 0.37 9.15
CA THR A 58 1.17 0.20 10.04
C THR A 58 0.57 1.53 10.54
N PRO A 59 1.36 2.53 10.98
CA PRO A 59 0.79 3.81 11.43
C PRO A 59 -0.03 4.53 10.35
N ARG A 60 0.39 4.44 9.09
CA ARG A 60 -0.31 5.07 7.97
C ARG A 60 -1.63 4.37 7.66
N LEU A 61 -1.66 3.04 7.75
CA LEU A 61 -2.87 2.24 7.61
C LEU A 61 -3.89 2.57 8.71
N LEU A 62 -3.46 2.62 9.96
CA LEU A 62 -4.32 2.96 11.11
C LEU A 62 -4.89 4.38 10.99
N ASN A 63 -4.08 5.36 10.59
CA ASN A 63 -4.55 6.72 10.39
C ASN A 63 -5.65 6.81 9.33
N ARG A 64 -5.52 6.09 8.20
CA ARG A 64 -6.57 6.05 7.18
C ARG A 64 -7.84 5.37 7.70
N ALA A 65 -7.70 4.25 8.41
CA ALA A 65 -8.84 3.55 8.98
C ALA A 65 -9.63 4.45 9.94
N ASN A 66 -8.94 5.15 10.84
CA ASN A 66 -9.55 6.09 11.77
C ASN A 66 -10.27 7.24 11.06
N GLN A 67 -9.67 7.80 9.99
CA GLN A 67 -10.32 8.83 9.17
C GLN A 67 -11.58 8.31 8.49
N ALA A 68 -11.55 7.09 7.97
CA ALA A 68 -12.71 6.46 7.33
C ALA A 68 -13.84 6.24 8.34
N VAL A 69 -13.53 5.67 9.52
CA VAL A 69 -14.51 5.45 10.60
C VAL A 69 -15.13 6.78 11.04
N SER A 70 -14.32 7.80 11.33
CA SER A 70 -14.83 9.12 11.72
C SER A 70 -15.73 9.75 10.66
N THR A 71 -15.47 9.49 9.37
CA THR A 71 -16.31 9.96 8.27
C THR A 71 -17.63 9.21 8.22
N LEU A 72 -17.62 7.88 8.42
CA LEU A 72 -18.82 7.07 8.48
C LEU A 72 -19.70 7.44 9.67
N GLU A 73 -19.12 7.73 10.83
CA GLU A 73 -19.85 8.20 12.01
C GLU A 73 -20.59 9.51 11.72
N ARG A 74 -19.92 10.49 11.08
CA ARG A 74 -20.57 11.75 10.67
C ARG A 74 -21.74 11.52 9.72
N TYR A 75 -21.57 10.63 8.73
CA TYR A 75 -22.65 10.30 7.81
C TYR A 75 -23.81 9.58 8.50
N ARG A 76 -23.51 8.68 9.44
CA ARG A 76 -24.53 7.99 10.23
C ARG A 76 -25.36 8.97 11.05
N THR A 77 -24.72 9.88 11.77
CA THR A 77 -25.41 10.92 12.56
C THR A 77 -26.31 11.78 11.67
N ARG A 78 -25.81 12.20 10.50
CA ARG A 78 -26.62 12.99 9.57
C ARG A 78 -27.82 12.21 9.04
N LEU A 79 -27.62 10.95 8.68
CA LEU A 79 -28.70 10.07 8.22
C LEU A 79 -29.77 9.88 9.30
N ASP A 80 -29.39 9.76 10.57
CA ASP A 80 -30.32 9.61 11.68
C ASP A 80 -31.19 10.86 11.88
N VAL A 81 -30.58 12.06 11.74
CA VAL A 81 -31.30 13.34 11.78
C VAL A 81 -32.29 13.44 10.61
N ASP A 82 -31.82 13.17 9.39
CA ASP A 82 -32.64 13.28 8.17
C ASP A 82 -33.81 12.26 8.20
N SER A 83 -33.57 11.05 8.72
CA SER A 83 -34.60 10.00 8.85
C SER A 83 -35.65 10.37 9.90
N ALA A 84 -35.26 10.96 11.03
CA ALA A 84 -36.20 11.42 12.05
C ALA A 84 -37.07 12.58 11.56
N ALA A 85 -36.49 13.51 10.79
CA ALA A 85 -37.23 14.61 10.17
C ALA A 85 -38.27 14.08 9.15
N LEU A 86 -37.86 13.12 8.31
CA LEU A 86 -38.77 12.49 7.35
C LEU A 86 -39.91 11.75 8.07
N SER A 87 -39.62 10.96 9.10
CA SER A 87 -40.64 10.24 9.86
C SER A 87 -41.66 11.17 10.50
N THR A 88 -41.25 12.37 10.95
CA THR A 88 -42.20 13.36 11.47
C THR A 88 -43.14 13.86 10.37
N LEU A 89 -42.58 14.19 9.20
CA LEU A 89 -43.33 14.65 8.03
C LEU A 89 -44.25 13.59 7.41
N GLU A 90 -43.96 12.30 7.60
CA GLU A 90 -44.80 11.20 7.11
C GLU A 90 -46.05 10.94 7.98
N VAL A 91 -46.03 11.38 9.24
CA VAL A 91 -47.11 11.13 10.22
C VAL A 91 -48.13 12.28 10.28
N GLU A 92 -47.76 13.48 9.84
CA GLU A 92 -48.66 14.64 9.66
C GLU A 92 -49.44 14.57 8.33
#